data_AF-A0AA86VNK6-F1
#
_entry.id   AF-A0AA86VNK6-F1
#
_cell.length_a   1.000
_cell.length_b   1.000
_cell.length_c   1.000
_cell.angle_alpha   90.00
_cell.angle_beta   90.00
_cell.angle_gamma   90.00
#
_symmetry.space_group_name_H-M   'P 1'
#
loop_
_entity.id
_entity.type
_entity.pdbx_description
1 polymer ?
#
loop_
_entity_poly.entity_id
_entity_poly.type
_entity_poly.pdbx_seq_one_letter_code
_entity_poly.pdbx_strand_id
1 'polypeptide(L)'
;MKQWVQLLNGGHLARAEVYLKNGIVSTGVHVVLIPAFLLLDHSINMETVAIMDNFPQIVHSVAKILRLSDDLEGAIRVEMRRELMDLTLIAT
;
A
#
# COMPACT_ATOMS: atom_id res chain seq x y z
N MET A 1 -6.24 -14.81 1.16
CA MET A 1 -6.63 -14.61 2.58
C MET A 1 -5.70 -15.28 3.60
N LYS A 2 -5.19 -16.52 3.38
CA LYS A 2 -4.39 -17.23 4.41
C LYS A 2 -3.07 -16.53 4.82
N GLN A 3 -2.33 -15.91 3.90
CA GLN A 3 -1.09 -15.17 4.22
C GLN A 3 -1.33 -13.86 4.99
N TRP A 4 -2.46 -13.19 4.75
CA TRP A 4 -2.79 -11.90 5.37
C TRP A 4 -3.06 -12.03 6.87
N VAL A 5 -3.78 -13.08 7.25
CA VAL A 5 -4.08 -13.38 8.66
C VAL A 5 -2.82 -13.84 9.42
N GLN A 6 -1.88 -14.51 8.77
CA GLN A 6 -0.64 -14.97 9.40
C GLN A 6 0.33 -13.83 9.74
N LEU A 7 0.35 -12.75 8.95
CA LEU A 7 1.19 -11.57 9.17
C LEU A 7 0.73 -10.76 10.40
N LEU A 8 -0.58 -10.70 10.64
CA LEU A 8 -1.17 -9.97 11.77
C LEU A 8 -1.20 -10.80 13.07
N ASN A 9 -1.41 -12.11 12.98
CA ASN A 9 -1.60 -12.97 14.16
C ASN A 9 -0.33 -13.68 14.67
N GLY A 10 0.79 -13.64 13.92
CA GLY A 10 1.94 -14.51 14.18
C GLY A 10 3.16 -13.87 14.86
N GLY A 11 3.18 -12.56 15.09
CA GLY A 11 4.39 -11.84 15.53
C GLY A 11 5.58 -11.97 14.56
N HIS A 12 5.38 -12.57 13.39
CA HIS A 12 6.42 -12.85 12.43
C HIS A 12 6.57 -11.66 11.48
N LEU A 13 7.65 -10.89 11.67
CA LEU A 13 8.05 -9.84 10.75
C LEU A 13 8.28 -10.45 9.36
N ALA A 14 7.38 -10.16 8.41
CA ALA A 14 7.59 -10.58 7.05
C ALA A 14 8.83 -9.90 6.47
N ARG A 15 9.57 -10.64 5.63
CA ARG A 15 10.64 -10.05 4.81
C ARG A 15 10.04 -8.91 3.99
N ALA A 16 10.79 -7.82 3.84
CA ALA A 16 10.34 -6.59 3.18
C ALA A 16 9.73 -6.85 1.79
N GLU A 17 10.25 -7.81 1.03
CA GLU A 17 9.71 -8.19 -0.28
C GLU A 17 8.29 -8.77 -0.21
N VAL A 18 8.04 -9.70 0.72
CA VAL A 18 6.72 -10.33 0.90
C VAL A 18 5.71 -9.30 1.39
N TYR A 19 6.13 -8.46 2.35
CA TYR A 19 5.32 -7.35 2.83
C TYR A 19 4.98 -6.39 1.69
N LEU A 20 5.97 -5.92 0.91
CA LEU A 20 5.75 -4.93 -0.13
C LEU A 20 4.89 -5.48 -1.28
N LYS A 21 5.07 -6.76 -1.65
CA LYS A 21 4.23 -7.44 -2.63
C LYS A 21 2.75 -7.44 -2.22
N ASN A 22 2.49 -7.70 -0.95
CA ASN A 22 1.14 -7.60 -0.38
C ASN A 22 0.69 -6.13 -0.29
N GLY A 23 1.58 -5.24 0.14
CA GLY A 23 1.39 -3.80 0.25
C GLY A 23 0.86 -3.17 -1.04
N ILE A 24 1.45 -3.54 -2.19
CA ILE A 24 1.03 -3.10 -3.52
C ILE A 24 -0.46 -3.44 -3.80
N VAL A 25 -0.91 -4.65 -3.45
CA VAL A 25 -2.30 -5.05 -3.66
C VAL A 25 -3.22 -4.37 -2.65
N SER A 26 -2.86 -4.35 -1.37
CA SER A 26 -3.69 -3.78 -0.29
C SER A 26 -3.85 -2.27 -0.34
N THR A 27 -3.01 -1.54 -1.08
CA THR A 27 -3.23 -0.09 -1.28
C THR A 27 -4.54 0.21 -1.99
N GLY A 28 -5.13 -0.76 -2.71
CA GLY A 28 -6.36 -0.56 -3.46
C GLY A 28 -6.22 0.33 -4.71
N VAL A 29 -5.00 0.78 -5.04
CA VAL A 29 -4.72 1.67 -6.17
C VAL A 29 -5.28 1.15 -7.49
N HIS A 30 -5.15 -0.15 -7.74
CA HIS A 30 -5.68 -0.80 -8.93
C HIS A 30 -7.21 -0.74 -9.01
N VAL A 31 -7.92 -0.76 -7.88
CA VAL A 31 -9.38 -0.65 -7.82
C VAL A 31 -9.85 0.75 -8.24
N VAL A 32 -9.01 1.78 -8.06
CA VAL A 32 -9.35 3.16 -8.39
C VAL A 32 -8.84 3.55 -9.78
N LEU A 33 -7.55 3.30 -10.05
CA LEU A 33 -6.90 3.77 -11.28
C LEU A 33 -7.38 3.03 -12.53
N ILE A 34 -7.65 1.72 -12.46
CA ILE A 34 -8.15 0.97 -13.62
C ILE A 34 -9.51 1.53 -14.06
N PRO A 35 -10.55 1.64 -13.19
CA PRO A 35 -11.80 2.28 -13.57
C PRO A 35 -11.66 3.77 -13.96
N ALA A 36 -10.78 4.53 -13.31
CA ALA A 36 -10.57 5.93 -13.65
C ALA A 36 -10.04 6.09 -15.09
N PHE A 37 -9.08 5.26 -15.51
CA PHE A 37 -8.59 5.28 -16.89
C PHE A 37 -9.67 4.91 -17.89
N LEU A 38 -10.53 3.94 -17.57
CA LEU A 38 -11.67 3.58 -18.41
C LEU A 38 -12.67 4.73 -18.57
N LEU A 39 -12.87 5.56 -17.54
CA LEU A 39 -13.80 6.69 -17.60
C LEU A 39 -13.22 7.91 -18.33
N LEU A 40 -11.90 8.03 -18.43
CA LEU A 40 -11.21 9.17 -19.05
C LEU A 40 -11.07 9.04 -20.57
N ASP A 41 -11.15 7.83 -21.13
CA ASP A 41 -10.99 7.58 -22.56
C ASP A 41 -12.33 7.20 -23.21
N HIS A 42 -12.75 7.95 -24.23
CA HIS A 42 -13.95 7.65 -25.04
C HIS A 42 -13.71 6.56 -26.08
N SER A 43 -12.48 6.04 -26.19
CA SER A 43 -12.04 5.08 -27.21
C SER A 43 -11.45 3.79 -26.63
N ILE A 44 -11.98 3.30 -25.50
CA ILE A 44 -11.60 2.01 -24.94
C ILE A 44 -11.80 0.90 -25.98
N ASN A 45 -10.70 0.29 -26.42
CA ASN A 45 -10.71 -0.86 -27.30
C ASN A 45 -10.08 -2.08 -26.60
N MET A 46 -10.11 -3.24 -27.25
CA MET A 46 -9.61 -4.49 -26.67
C MET A 46 -8.10 -4.46 -26.38
N GLU A 47 -7.32 -3.60 -27.05
CA GLU A 47 -5.90 -3.42 -26.78
C GLU A 47 -5.68 -2.70 -25.44
N THR A 48 -6.44 -1.63 -25.17
CA THR A 48 -6.41 -0.92 -23.89
C THR A 48 -6.80 -1.85 -22.73
N VAL A 49 -7.82 -2.69 -22.92
CA VAL A 49 -8.23 -3.69 -21.91
C VAL A 49 -7.13 -4.72 -21.68
N ALA A 50 -6.49 -5.23 -22.73
CA ALA A 50 -5.42 -6.21 -22.62
C ALA A 50 -4.17 -5.66 -21.88
N ILE A 51 -3.86 -4.37 -22.04
CA ILE A 51 -2.79 -3.70 -21.29
C ILE A 51 -3.13 -3.65 -19.78
N MET A 52 -4.41 -3.52 -19.44
CA MET A 52 -4.89 -3.40 -18.06
C MET A 52 -4.96 -4.75 -17.32
N ASP A 53 -5.06 -5.87 -18.03
CA ASP A 53 -5.20 -7.23 -17.45
C ASP A 53 -3.98 -7.68 -16.62
N ASN A 54 -2.79 -7.14 -16.88
CA ASN A 54 -1.53 -7.57 -16.24
C ASN A 54 -0.99 -6.61 -15.18
N PHE A 55 -1.87 -5.84 -14.52
CA PHE A 55 -1.50 -4.84 -13.51
C PHE A 55 -0.44 -3.86 -14.07
N PRO A 56 -0.86 -2.88 -14.88
CA PRO A 56 0.05 -1.99 -15.60
C PRO A 56 1.18 -1.48 -14.73
N GLN A 57 2.39 -1.34 -15.28
CA GLN A 57 3.56 -0.87 -14.52
C GLN A 57 3.30 0.47 -13.81
N ILE A 58 2.44 1.32 -14.39
CA ILE A 58 1.99 2.57 -13.76
C ILE A 58 1.18 2.30 -12.48
N VAL A 59 0.22 1.38 -12.50
CA VAL A 59 -0.57 0.98 -11.31
C VAL A 59 0.35 0.40 -10.24
N HIS A 60 1.29 -0.47 -10.64
CA HIS A 60 2.30 -1.02 -9.73
C HIS A 60 3.19 0.06 -9.09
N SER A 61 3.67 1.01 -9.89
CA SER A 61 4.56 2.07 -9.41
C SER A 61 3.83 2.99 -8.44
N VAL A 62 2.60 3.42 -8.79
CA VAL A 62 1.78 4.25 -7.91
C VAL A 62 1.44 3.54 -6.61
N ALA A 63 1.05 2.26 -6.68
CA ALA A 63 0.79 1.44 -5.50
C ALA A 63 2.01 1.30 -4.58
N LYS A 64 3.19 1.11 -5.16
CA LYS A 64 4.44 1.02 -4.39
C LYS A 64 4.79 2.35 -3.72
N ILE A 65 4.70 3.47 -4.45
CA ILE A 65 4.96 4.80 -3.89
C ILE A 65 3.99 5.09 -2.73
N LEU A 66 2.69 4.89 -2.94
CA LEU A 66 1.69 5.14 -1.91
C LEU A 66 1.90 4.27 -0.66
N ARG A 67 2.22 2.98 -0.83
CA ARG A 67 2.55 2.10 0.30
C ARG A 67 3.75 2.64 1.09
N LEU A 68 4.84 2.98 0.43
CA LEU A 68 6.05 3.46 1.10
C LEU A 68 5.84 4.82 1.78
N SER A 69 5.06 5.72 1.16
CA SER A 69 4.72 7.01 1.75
C SER A 69 3.85 6.87 3.00
N ASP A 70 2.81 6.04 2.94
CA ASP A 70 1.93 5.73 4.08
C ASP A 70 2.72 5.11 5.25
N ASP A 71 3.59 4.15 4.95
CA ASP A 71 4.44 3.49 5.95
C ASP A 71 5.43 4.47 6.60
N LEU A 72 6.02 5.39 5.81
CA LEU A 72 6.95 6.41 6.32
C LEU A 72 6.24 7.39 7.26
N GLU A 73 5.05 7.85 6.88
CA GLU A 73 4.23 8.72 7.73
C GLU A 73 3.85 8.03 9.04
N GLY A 74 3.43 6.76 8.96
CA GLY A 74 3.10 5.94 10.12
C GLY A 74 4.28 5.79 11.07
N ALA A 75 5.48 5.53 10.55
CA ALA A 75 6.69 5.40 11.36
C ALA A 75 7.03 6.69 12.11
N ILE A 76 7.00 7.84 11.42
CA ILE A 76 7.25 9.17 12.02
C ILE A 76 6.25 9.43 13.16
N ARG A 77 4.96 9.13 12.93
CA ARG A 77 3.89 9.33 13.92
C ARG A 77 4.06 8.45 15.15
N VAL A 78 4.52 7.21 14.99
CA VAL A 78 4.80 6.29 16.10
C VAL A 78 5.97 6.80 16.93
N GLU A 79 7.04 7.28 16.27
CA GLU A 79 8.21 7.81 16.97
C GLU A 79 7.86 9.07 17.76
N MET A 80 7.15 10.01 17.15
CA MET A 80 6.67 11.22 17.84
C MET A 80 5.77 10.86 19.04
N ARG A 81 4.91 9.84 18.91
CA ARG A 81 4.07 9.38 20.03
C ARG A 81 4.93 8.80 21.15
N ARG A 82 6.00 8.07 20.85
CA ARG A 82 6.92 7.51 21.86
C ARG A 82 7.62 8.61 22.64
N GLU A 83 8.17 9.61 21.96
CA GLU A 83 8.79 10.77 22.61
C GLU A 83 7.81 11.50 23.53
N LEU A 84 6.57 11.70 23.08
CA LEU A 84 5.52 12.31 23.90
C LEU A 84 5.17 11.46 25.15
N MET A 85 5.10 10.13 25.01
CA MET A 85 4.85 9.24 26.14
C MET A 85 6.01 9.26 27.15
N ASP A 86 7.26 9.27 26.67
CA ASP A 86 8.44 9.36 27.53
C ASP A 86 8.46 10.68 28.31
N LEU A 87 8.18 11.81 27.63
CA LEU A 87 8.05 13.12 28.29
C LEU A 87 6.95 13.15 29.36
N THR A 88 5.82 12.49 29.10
CA THR A 88 4.69 12.43 30.05
C THR A 88 5.07 11.60 31.28
N LEU A 89 5.79 10.50 31.10
CA LEU A 89 6.25 9.63 32.18
C LEU A 89 7.26 10.32 33.12
N ILE A 90 8.10 11.21 32.58
CA ILE A 90 9.08 11.98 33.36
C ILE A 90 8.41 13.11 34.19
N ALA A 91 7.21 13.54 33.79
CA ALA A 91 6.49 14.66 34.40
C ALA A 91 5.51 14.25 35.53
N THR A 92 5.35 12.95 35.81
CA THR A 92 4.50 12.37 36.87
C THR A 92 5.31 11.72 37.97
#